data_AF-A0A0H4P9Y4-F1
#
_entry.id   AF-A0A0H4P9Y4-F1
#
_cell.length_a   1.000
_cell.length_b   1.000
_cell.length_c   1.000
_cell.angle_alpha   90.00
_cell.angle_beta   90.00
_cell.angle_gamma   90.00
#
_symmetry.space_group_name_H-M   'P 1'
#
loop_
_entity.id
_entity.type
_entity.pdbx_description
1 polymer ?
#
loop_
_entity_poly.entity_id
_entity_poly.type
_entity_poly.pdbx_seq_one_letter_code
_entity_poly.pdbx_strand_id
1 'polypeptide(L)'
;MKTTLLILISFLVFSCNPYDKEFSIEGEYSIVDFTMTPEFAKDSISRKDILPIITSPNSTFIFSKDNSTVNIDPRFGMEFFGDSIYQYEMENKFIALTNNDKTINVPYKNDNGIIRLFIDRKGIEQFSIIPAKN
;
A
#
# COMPACT_ATOMS: atom_id res chain seq x y z
N MET A 1 51.15 45.24 -6.74
CA MET A 1 50.24 44.39 -7.54
C MET A 1 50.14 43.02 -6.90
N LYS A 2 48.93 42.45 -6.91
CA LYS A 2 48.54 41.10 -6.48
C LYS A 2 48.26 40.92 -4.98
N THR A 3 47.10 41.45 -4.63
CA THR A 3 46.07 40.85 -3.78
C THR A 3 46.04 39.32 -3.90
N THR A 4 46.05 38.61 -2.78
CA THR A 4 45.49 37.25 -2.73
C THR A 4 44.65 37.14 -1.47
N LEU A 5 43.36 37.41 -1.66
CA LEU A 5 42.27 37.27 -0.71
C LEU A 5 41.98 35.77 -0.55
N LEU A 6 42.22 35.20 0.62
CA LEU A 6 41.95 33.80 0.93
C LEU A 6 40.48 33.71 1.38
N ILE A 7 39.57 33.47 0.43
CA ILE A 7 38.15 33.29 0.72
C ILE A 7 37.91 31.89 1.27
N LEU A 8 37.36 31.91 2.48
CA LEU A 8 36.71 30.84 3.23
C LEU A 8 35.63 30.15 2.35
N ILE A 9 35.73 28.83 2.15
CA ILE A 9 34.55 28.02 1.76
C ILE A 9 34.48 26.84 2.72
N SER A 10 33.86 27.11 3.88
CA SER A 10 33.25 26.08 4.70
C SER A 10 32.06 25.51 3.94
N PHE A 11 32.25 24.35 3.29
CA PHE A 11 31.17 23.49 2.85
C PHE A 11 30.46 22.94 4.10
N LEU A 12 29.57 23.74 4.67
CA LEU A 12 28.46 23.22 5.45
C LEU A 12 27.58 22.47 4.45
N VAL A 13 27.88 21.19 4.24
CA VAL A 13 26.93 20.25 3.66
C VAL A 13 25.85 20.05 4.70
N PHE A 14 24.97 21.05 4.85
CA PHE A 14 23.62 20.80 5.32
C PHE A 14 22.98 19.93 4.25
N SER A 15 23.19 18.62 4.35
CA SER A 15 22.22 17.66 3.87
C SER A 15 21.00 17.82 4.78
N CYS A 16 20.27 18.94 4.63
CA CYS A 16 18.84 18.89 4.83
C CYS A 16 18.40 17.76 3.92
N ASN A 17 18.05 16.60 4.49
CA ASN A 17 17.28 15.60 3.78
C ASN A 17 15.85 16.16 3.83
N PRO A 18 15.38 16.91 2.83
CA PRO A 18 14.02 17.38 2.88
C PRO A 18 13.16 16.18 2.47
N TYR A 19 12.06 15.94 3.17
CA TYR A 19 11.07 14.90 2.82
C TYR A 19 11.35 13.47 3.31
N ASP A 20 11.27 13.26 4.62
CA ASP A 20 10.42 12.16 5.10
C ASP A 20 9.05 12.76 5.42
N LYS A 21 8.29 13.13 4.38
CA LYS A 21 6.89 13.49 4.58
C LYS A 21 6.19 12.16 4.85
N GLU A 22 5.89 11.92 6.13
CA GLU A 22 5.19 10.74 6.61
C GLU A 22 3.98 10.46 5.71
N PHE A 23 4.01 9.34 5.00
CA PHE A 23 2.96 8.99 4.07
C PHE A 23 1.71 8.59 4.86
N SER A 24 0.68 9.43 4.83
CA SER A 24 -0.62 9.12 5.45
C SER A 24 -1.61 8.62 4.40
N ILE A 25 -2.30 7.54 4.71
CA ILE A 25 -3.41 7.01 3.93
C ILE A 25 -4.74 7.33 4.62
N GLU A 26 -5.71 7.82 3.85
CA GLU A 26 -7.05 8.20 4.32
C GLU A 26 -8.02 8.21 3.13
N GLY A 27 -9.27 7.82 3.39
CA GLY A 27 -10.36 7.81 2.42
C GLY A 27 -10.57 6.46 1.74
N GLU A 28 -11.39 6.46 0.70
CA GLU A 28 -11.70 5.28 -0.09
C GLU A 28 -10.64 5.06 -1.19
N TYR A 29 -10.23 3.80 -1.36
CA TYR A 29 -9.29 3.36 -2.38
C TYR A 29 -9.88 2.19 -3.15
N SER A 30 -9.76 2.24 -4.47
CA SER A 30 -10.20 1.16 -5.36
C SER A 30 -9.01 0.36 -5.88
N ILE A 31 -9.19 -0.95 -6.03
CA ILE A 31 -8.25 -1.79 -6.77
C ILE A 31 -8.37 -1.47 -8.26
N VAL A 32 -7.25 -1.11 -8.88
CA VAL A 32 -7.20 -0.76 -10.31
C VAL A 32 -6.36 -1.71 -11.14
N ASP A 33 -5.49 -2.49 -10.50
CA ASP A 33 -4.67 -3.51 -11.17
C ASP A 33 -4.20 -4.57 -10.16
N PHE A 34 -3.78 -5.73 -10.66
CA PHE A 34 -3.18 -6.78 -9.86
C PHE A 34 -2.17 -7.59 -10.66
N THR A 35 -1.14 -8.10 -9.98
CA THR A 35 -0.14 -8.99 -10.57
C THR A 35 -0.35 -10.40 -10.03
N MET A 36 -0.26 -11.39 -10.91
CA MET A 36 -0.50 -12.79 -10.58
C MET A 36 0.65 -13.68 -11.04
N THR A 37 0.83 -14.81 -10.37
CA THR A 37 1.87 -15.77 -10.73
C THR A 37 1.57 -16.43 -12.08
N PRO A 38 2.60 -16.87 -12.83
CA PRO A 38 2.42 -17.61 -14.09
C PRO A 38 1.61 -18.90 -13.92
N GLU A 39 1.73 -19.57 -12.78
CA GLU A 39 0.98 -20.78 -12.45
C GLU A 39 -0.50 -20.48 -12.31
N PHE A 40 -0.84 -19.43 -11.54
CA PHE A 40 -2.23 -19.00 -11.37
C PHE A 40 -2.84 -18.55 -12.69
N ALA A 41 -2.08 -17.86 -13.53
CA ALA A 41 -2.54 -17.46 -14.86
C ALA A 41 -3.01 -18.66 -15.73
N LYS A 42 -2.42 -19.84 -15.53
CA LYS A 42 -2.78 -21.08 -16.24
C LYS A 42 -3.86 -21.90 -15.54
N ASP A 43 -4.13 -21.65 -14.27
CA ASP A 43 -5.14 -22.35 -13.48
C ASP A 43 -6.55 -21.76 -13.70
N SER A 44 -7.26 -22.30 -14.70
CA SER A 44 -8.62 -21.86 -15.01
C SER A 44 -9.64 -22.11 -13.90
N ILE A 45 -9.40 -23.09 -13.02
CA ILE A 45 -10.34 -23.45 -11.95
C ILE A 45 -10.26 -22.40 -10.86
N SER A 46 -9.08 -22.18 -10.29
CA SER A 46 -8.88 -21.18 -9.22
C SER A 46 -9.22 -19.77 -9.70
N ARG A 47 -8.88 -19.43 -10.95
CA ARG A 47 -9.22 -18.11 -11.52
C ARG A 47 -10.71 -17.84 -11.61
N LYS A 48 -11.53 -18.87 -11.86
CA LYS A 48 -12.99 -18.73 -11.95
C LYS A 48 -13.60 -18.25 -10.64
N ASP A 49 -13.02 -18.67 -9.51
CA ASP A 49 -13.51 -18.33 -8.18
C ASP A 49 -12.94 -17.00 -7.67
N ILE A 50 -11.66 -16.73 -7.96
CA ILE A 50 -10.94 -15.57 -7.43
C ILE A 50 -11.16 -14.29 -8.23
N LEU A 51 -11.16 -14.35 -9.58
CA LEU A 51 -11.25 -13.14 -10.41
C LEU A 51 -12.54 -12.34 -10.16
N PRO A 52 -13.73 -12.94 -10.03
CA PRO A 52 -14.95 -12.18 -9.75
C PRO A 52 -14.91 -11.42 -8.42
N ILE A 53 -14.13 -11.88 -7.45
CA ILE A 53 -13.93 -11.19 -6.17
C ILE A 53 -13.03 -9.97 -6.38
N ILE A 54 -11.91 -10.12 -7.09
CA ILE A 54 -10.96 -9.02 -7.36
C ILE A 54 -11.59 -7.93 -8.23
N THR A 55 -12.29 -8.33 -9.31
CA THR A 55 -12.85 -7.39 -10.29
C THR A 55 -14.24 -6.88 -9.93
N SER A 56 -14.72 -7.17 -8.72
CA SER A 56 -15.97 -6.60 -8.22
C SER A 56 -15.82 -5.08 -8.08
N PRO A 57 -16.80 -4.28 -8.54
CA PRO A 57 -16.72 -2.82 -8.43
C PRO A 57 -16.66 -2.33 -6.98
N ASN A 58 -17.05 -3.18 -6.02
CA ASN A 58 -17.04 -2.85 -4.60
C ASN A 58 -15.72 -3.17 -3.92
N SER A 59 -14.75 -3.81 -4.60
CA SER A 59 -13.46 -4.22 -4.03
C SER A 59 -12.61 -3.00 -3.70
N THR A 60 -12.83 -2.50 -2.49
CA THR A 60 -12.35 -1.21 -2.00
C THR A 60 -11.76 -1.35 -0.61
N PHE A 61 -10.95 -0.37 -0.24
CA PHE A 61 -10.43 -0.16 1.10
C PHE A 61 -10.88 1.23 1.55
N ILE A 62 -11.44 1.33 2.74
CA ILE A 62 -11.89 2.60 3.33
C ILE A 62 -11.04 2.83 4.58
N PHE A 63 -10.03 3.68 4.46
CA PHE A 63 -9.13 4.05 5.55
C PHE A 63 -9.70 5.25 6.31
N SER A 64 -9.86 5.10 7.62
CA SER A 64 -10.28 6.15 8.53
C SER A 64 -9.16 6.45 9.51
N LYS A 65 -8.61 7.66 9.43
CA LYS A 65 -7.51 8.10 10.29
C LYS A 65 -7.94 8.32 11.73
N ASP A 66 -9.16 8.80 11.95
CA ASP A 66 -9.70 9.17 13.27
C ASP A 66 -9.66 8.03 14.29
N ASN A 67 -9.90 6.81 13.82
CA ASN A 67 -9.88 5.59 14.63
C ASN A 67 -8.80 4.60 14.19
N SER A 68 -7.95 5.00 13.23
CA SER A 68 -6.92 4.15 12.61
C SER A 68 -7.51 2.81 12.18
N THR A 69 -8.65 2.83 11.48
CA THR A 69 -9.29 1.62 10.95
C THR A 69 -9.32 1.58 9.45
N VAL A 70 -9.24 0.37 8.90
CA VAL A 70 -9.52 0.10 7.50
C VAL A 70 -10.67 -0.89 7.42
N ASN A 71 -11.70 -0.51 6.64
CA ASN A 71 -12.76 -1.41 6.23
C ASN A 71 -12.45 -1.85 4.80
N ILE A 72 -12.34 -3.15 4.59
CA ILE A 72 -12.10 -3.79 3.30
C ILE A 72 -13.43 -4.38 2.85
N ASP A 73 -13.72 -4.41 1.53
CA ASP A 73 -14.89 -5.14 1.02
C ASP A 73 -14.98 -6.54 1.67
N PRO A 74 -16.13 -6.95 2.25
CA PRO A 74 -16.20 -8.17 3.03
C PRO A 74 -15.79 -9.44 2.29
N ARG A 75 -16.16 -9.59 1.01
CA ARG A 75 -15.82 -10.79 0.24
C ARG A 75 -14.33 -10.82 -0.05
N PHE A 76 -13.77 -9.69 -0.46
CA PHE A 76 -12.36 -9.55 -0.75
C PHE A 76 -11.49 -9.66 0.52
N GLY A 77 -11.87 -8.97 1.59
CA GLY A 77 -11.22 -8.99 2.90
C GLY A 77 -11.12 -10.41 3.46
N MET A 78 -12.24 -11.13 3.50
CA MET A 78 -12.24 -12.52 3.98
C MET A 78 -11.35 -13.43 3.12
N GLU A 79 -11.33 -13.26 1.80
CA GLU A 79 -10.55 -14.13 0.91
C GLU A 79 -9.02 -13.91 1.04
N PHE A 80 -8.59 -12.65 1.11
CA PHE A 80 -7.15 -12.32 1.08
C PHE A 80 -6.54 -12.06 2.45
N PHE A 81 -7.30 -11.49 3.39
CA PHE A 81 -6.83 -11.05 4.70
C PHE A 81 -7.42 -11.90 5.84
N GLY A 82 -8.58 -12.52 5.62
CA GLY A 82 -9.28 -13.38 6.58
C GLY A 82 -10.23 -12.64 7.52
N ASP A 83 -10.40 -11.34 7.33
CA ASP A 83 -11.39 -10.46 7.96
C ASP A 83 -11.57 -9.23 7.06
N SER A 84 -12.55 -8.38 7.35
CA SER A 84 -12.86 -7.17 6.59
C SER A 84 -12.62 -5.88 7.36
N ILE A 85 -12.39 -5.95 8.67
CA ILE A 85 -12.18 -4.76 9.51
C ILE A 85 -10.88 -4.94 10.30
N TYR A 86 -10.00 -3.95 10.23
CA TYR A 86 -8.74 -3.95 10.97
C TYR A 86 -8.46 -2.58 11.56
N GLN A 87 -7.78 -2.54 12.70
CA GLN A 87 -6.94 -1.38 13.02
C GLN A 87 -5.72 -1.40 12.09
N TYR A 88 -5.28 -0.24 11.62
CA TYR A 88 -4.08 -0.13 10.79
C TYR A 88 -3.05 0.82 11.38
N GLU A 89 -1.77 0.50 11.15
CA GLU A 89 -0.65 1.37 11.43
C GLU A 89 0.26 1.44 10.20
N MET A 90 0.68 2.65 9.84
CA MET A 90 1.56 2.89 8.71
C MET A 90 3.01 2.80 9.17
N GLU A 91 3.72 1.81 8.67
CA GLU A 91 5.16 1.67 8.87
C GLU A 91 5.91 2.02 7.56
N ASN A 92 7.22 2.27 7.66
CA ASN A 92 8.01 2.67 6.50
C ASN A 92 8.01 1.63 5.35
N LYS A 93 7.75 0.35 5.65
CA LYS A 93 7.83 -0.74 4.67
C LYS A 93 6.56 -1.59 4.55
N PHE A 94 5.62 -1.44 5.48
CA PHE A 94 4.40 -2.24 5.51
C PHE A 94 3.26 -1.47 6.18
N ILE A 95 2.03 -1.93 5.97
CA ILE A 95 0.86 -1.54 6.73
C ILE A 95 0.58 -2.69 7.69
N ALA A 96 0.62 -2.45 9.00
CA ALA A 96 0.22 -3.44 9.99
C ALA A 96 -1.31 -3.43 10.07
N LEU A 97 -1.96 -4.56 9.88
CA LEU A 97 -3.41 -4.73 10.02
C LEU A 97 -3.69 -5.65 11.21
N THR A 98 -4.35 -5.15 12.24
CA THR A 98 -4.59 -5.88 13.49
C THR A 98 -6.08 -6.04 13.81
N ASN A 99 -6.49 -7.26 14.14
CA ASN A 99 -7.84 -7.61 14.59
C ASN A 99 -7.77 -8.89 15.45
N ASN A 100 -8.39 -8.88 16.65
CA ASN A 100 -8.60 -10.05 17.52
C ASN A 100 -7.35 -10.96 17.60
N ASP A 101 -6.22 -10.39 18.05
CA ASP A 101 -4.91 -11.04 18.23
C ASP A 101 -4.17 -11.46 16.95
N LYS A 102 -4.75 -11.22 15.77
CA LYS A 102 -4.08 -11.42 14.48
C LYS A 102 -3.50 -10.10 13.99
N THR A 103 -2.22 -10.11 13.63
CA THR A 103 -1.57 -9.01 12.90
C THR A 103 -1.11 -9.52 11.54
N ILE A 104 -1.38 -8.72 10.50
CA ILE A 104 -0.94 -8.97 9.13
C ILE A 104 -0.10 -7.77 8.71
N ASN A 105 1.19 -8.00 8.46
CA ASN A 105 2.04 -6.96 7.88
C ASN A 105 1.92 -7.07 6.37
N VAL A 106 1.39 -6.03 5.74
CA VAL A 106 1.23 -5.93 4.29
C VAL A 106 2.32 -5.02 3.75
N PRO A 107 3.41 -5.56 3.17
CA PRO A 107 4.41 -4.72 2.55
C PRO A 107 3.78 -3.85 1.47
N TYR A 108 4.24 -2.60 1.36
CA TYR A 108 3.74 -1.72 0.32
C TYR A 108 4.81 -0.84 -0.29
N LYS A 109 4.49 -0.28 -1.45
CA LYS A 109 5.23 0.80 -2.08
C LYS A 109 4.25 1.87 -2.56
N ASN A 110 4.57 3.14 -2.33
CA ASN A 110 3.84 4.25 -2.92
C ASN A 110 4.66 4.86 -4.05
N ASP A 111 4.16 4.76 -5.27
CA ASP A 111 4.76 5.36 -6.46
C ASP A 111 3.82 6.45 -7.00
N ASN A 112 4.02 7.68 -6.53
CA ASN A 112 3.27 8.87 -6.95
C ASN A 112 1.74 8.73 -6.82
N GLY A 113 1.26 8.15 -5.70
CA GLY A 113 -0.17 8.01 -5.41
C GLY A 113 -0.77 6.68 -5.84
N ILE A 114 -0.01 5.82 -6.52
CA ILE A 114 -0.36 4.42 -6.72
C ILE A 114 0.28 3.62 -5.59
N ILE A 115 -0.56 3.02 -4.74
CA ILE A 115 -0.11 2.18 -3.63
C ILE A 115 -0.14 0.73 -4.09
N ARG A 116 1.04 0.10 -4.12
CA ARG A 116 1.22 -1.31 -4.43
C ARG A 116 1.25 -2.08 -3.12
N LEU A 117 0.26 -2.92 -2.86
CA LEU A 117 0.19 -3.83 -1.72
C LEU A 117 0.70 -5.20 -2.15
N PHE A 118 1.73 -5.71 -1.49
CA PHE A 118 2.29 -7.04 -1.77
C PHE A 118 1.60 -8.07 -0.87
N ILE A 119 0.86 -9.00 -1.48
CA ILE A 119 -0.01 -9.93 -0.74
C ILE A 119 0.55 -11.36 -0.76
N ASP A 120 1.11 -11.80 -1.89
CA ASP A 120 1.57 -13.17 -2.14
C ASP A 120 0.63 -14.26 -1.59
N ARG A 121 -0.63 -14.25 -2.05
CA ARG A 121 -1.67 -15.22 -1.67
C ARG A 121 -2.53 -15.59 -2.84
N LYS A 122 -2.96 -16.86 -2.87
CA LYS A 122 -3.90 -17.37 -3.88
C LYS A 122 -3.46 -17.09 -5.32
N GLY A 123 -2.15 -17.10 -5.55
CA GLY A 123 -1.57 -16.79 -6.87
C GLY A 123 -1.57 -15.31 -7.25
N ILE A 124 -1.95 -14.41 -6.33
CA ILE A 124 -1.84 -12.97 -6.49
C ILE A 124 -0.62 -12.46 -5.71
N GLU A 125 0.27 -11.78 -6.42
CA GLU A 125 1.50 -11.23 -5.85
C GLU A 125 1.27 -9.81 -5.32
N GLN A 126 0.46 -9.02 -6.02
CA GLN A 126 0.29 -7.59 -5.75
C GLN A 126 -1.11 -7.09 -6.13
N PHE A 127 -1.64 -6.15 -5.36
CA PHE A 127 -2.72 -5.24 -5.78
C PHE A 127 -2.21 -3.81 -5.91
N SER A 128 -2.65 -3.11 -6.94
CA SER A 128 -2.46 -1.66 -7.07
C SER A 128 -3.76 -0.97 -6.70
N ILE A 129 -3.70 -0.07 -5.71
CA ILE A 129 -4.84 0.74 -5.29
C ILE A 129 -4.55 2.23 -5.48
N ILE A 130 -5.60 2.99 -5.78
CA ILE A 130 -5.58 4.45 -5.88
C ILE A 130 -6.77 5.03 -5.12
N PRO A 131 -6.73 6.31 -4.71
CA PRO A 131 -7.92 6.96 -4.17
C PRO A 131 -9.10 6.86 -5.15
N ALA A 132 -10.26 6.45 -4.64
CA ALA A 132 -11.48 6.40 -5.44
C ALA A 132 -11.85 7.82 -5.90
N LYS A 133 -12.28 7.96 -7.16
CA LYS A 133 -12.79 9.24 -7.66
C LYS A 133 -14.23 9.40 -7.18
N ASN A 134 -14.47 10.40 -6.34
CA ASN A 134 -15.82 10.89 -6.05
C ASN A 134 -16.47 11.51 -7.29
#